data_AF-A0A392NX73-F1
#
_entry.id   AF-A0A392NX73-F1
#
_cell.length_a   1.000
_cell.length_b   1.000
_cell.length_c   1.000
_cell.angle_alpha   90.00
_cell.angle_beta   90.00
_cell.angle_gamma   90.00
#
_symmetry.space_group_name_H-M   'P 1'
#
loop_
_entity.id
_entity.type
_entity.pdbx_description
1 polymer ?
#
loop_
_entity_poly.entity_id
_entity_poly.type
_entity_poly.pdbx_seq_one_letter_code
_entity_poly.pdbx_strand_id
1 'polypeptide(L)'
;MSGMKLGWDLETGLERYISSWKSADDPCKGEITTRVDLRGYPQVIMFNGSSDIIFRSGPWNGQSLAGSPGSNSALSQIFVFNEKEVYYEYQILDSSIFSVLKLMPYGPAQNLFWTSQSRNRQVLSTSSDECQIYAFCGANSVCSIDGNNHPNCECMKGYVPKFSEEWNLAFWSNGCIRRKKPSYTDGFLKYTLVKVPDTSSSWFSKKLNLEECRSSCLRNGSCVAYANIDIRNGGSGCLIWFNNLMDVRKFSKWGQDLYVRVPPSELGTQL
;
A
#
# COMPACT_ATOMS: atom_id res chain seq x y z
N MET A 1 -4.38 -18.36 -8.44
CA MET A 1 -4.22 -18.57 -9.89
C MET A 1 -5.01 -17.48 -10.61
N SER A 2 -4.76 -17.29 -11.91
CA SER A 2 -5.56 -16.39 -12.75
C SER A 2 -7.06 -16.69 -12.59
N GLY A 3 -7.89 -15.67 -12.38
CA GLY A 3 -9.34 -15.80 -12.22
C GLY A 3 -9.83 -16.20 -10.82
N MET A 4 -8.94 -16.47 -9.86
CA MET A 4 -9.36 -16.77 -8.48
C MET A 4 -9.57 -15.50 -7.66
N LYS A 5 -10.66 -15.46 -6.89
CA LYS A 5 -10.95 -14.36 -5.95
C LYS A 5 -10.15 -14.50 -4.66
N LEU A 6 -9.44 -13.44 -4.29
CA LEU A 6 -8.80 -13.23 -2.99
C LEU A 6 -9.60 -12.16 -2.23
N GLY A 7 -10.28 -12.53 -1.15
CA GLY A 7 -11.07 -11.60 -0.34
C GLY A 7 -12.34 -12.22 0.21
N TRP A 8 -13.39 -11.42 0.37
CA TRP A 8 -14.57 -11.75 1.15
C TRP A 8 -15.82 -11.85 0.29
N ASP A 9 -16.61 -12.87 0.61
CA ASP A 9 -18.04 -12.92 0.35
C ASP A 9 -18.77 -12.40 1.60
N LEU A 10 -19.35 -11.20 1.51
CA LEU A 10 -19.96 -10.52 2.65
C LEU A 10 -21.35 -11.08 2.99
N GLU A 11 -22.03 -11.69 2.02
CA GLU A 11 -23.34 -12.31 2.23
C GLU A 11 -23.21 -13.60 3.05
N THR A 12 -22.16 -14.39 2.81
CA THR A 12 -21.91 -15.66 3.52
C THR A 12 -20.90 -15.55 4.67
N GLY A 13 -20.10 -14.48 4.71
CA GLY A 13 -19.00 -14.31 5.65
C GLY A 13 -17.75 -15.13 5.29
N LEU A 14 -17.68 -15.73 4.10
CA LEU A 14 -16.56 -16.56 3.67
C LEU A 14 -15.34 -15.70 3.27
N GLU A 15 -14.23 -15.89 3.99
CA GLU A 15 -12.92 -15.37 3.60
C GLU A 15 -12.20 -16.36 2.67
N ARG A 16 -11.84 -15.90 1.48
CA ARG A 16 -10.93 -16.57 0.54
C ARG A 16 -9.56 -15.93 0.66
N TYR A 17 -8.59 -16.64 1.23
CA TYR A 17 -7.22 -16.16 1.40
C TYR A 17 -6.19 -17.21 0.97
N ILE A 18 -4.95 -16.77 0.80
CA ILE A 18 -3.83 -17.66 0.45
C ILE A 18 -2.98 -17.86 1.69
N SER A 19 -2.63 -19.11 1.99
CA SER A 19 -1.61 -19.45 3.00
C SER A 19 -0.40 -20.09 2.34
N SER A 20 0.78 -19.88 2.92
CA SER A 20 1.96 -20.67 2.59
C SER A 20 1.77 -22.13 3.00
N TRP A 21 2.66 -22.97 2.49
CA TRP A 21 2.91 -24.27 3.09
C TRP A 21 3.63 -24.08 4.44
N LYS A 22 3.57 -25.09 5.30
CA LYS A 22 4.26 -25.10 6.59
C LYS A 22 5.77 -25.20 6.40
N SER A 23 6.21 -25.99 5.42
CA SER A 23 7.61 -26.09 5.00
C SER A 23 7.70 -26.40 3.51
N ALA A 24 8.91 -26.60 2.97
CA ALA A 24 9.10 -26.97 1.57
C ALA A 24 8.43 -28.32 1.22
N ASP A 25 8.38 -29.24 2.19
CA ASP A 25 7.93 -30.62 2.02
C ASP A 25 6.58 -30.91 2.71
N ASP A 26 6.08 -29.99 3.54
CA ASP A 26 4.81 -30.12 4.25
C ASP A 26 3.76 -29.14 3.71
N PRO A 27 2.77 -29.62 2.91
CA PRO A 27 1.72 -28.80 2.32
C PRO A 27 0.63 -28.37 3.32
N CYS A 28 0.77 -28.73 4.61
CA CYS A 28 -0.12 -28.20 5.64
C CYS A 28 -0.06 -26.67 5.68
N LYS A 29 -1.11 -26.08 6.25
CA LYS A 29 -1.23 -24.63 6.40
C LYS A 29 -0.03 -24.06 7.16
N GLY A 30 0.69 -23.14 6.53
CA GLY A 30 1.75 -22.35 7.15
C GLY A 30 1.25 -21.03 7.75
N GLU A 31 2.18 -20.28 8.33
CA GLU A 31 1.92 -19.03 9.06
C GLU A 31 1.79 -17.82 8.15
N ILE A 32 2.40 -17.84 6.96
CA ILE A 32 2.36 -16.70 6.06
C ILE A 32 1.04 -16.70 5.31
N THR A 33 0.27 -15.61 5.42
CA THR A 33 -1.02 -15.47 4.74
C THR A 33 -1.11 -14.18 3.96
N THR A 34 -1.74 -14.20 2.79
CA THR A 34 -2.16 -12.99 2.07
C THR A 34 -3.67 -12.90 2.09
N ARG A 35 -4.19 -11.76 2.55
CA ARG A 35 -5.61 -11.54 2.84
C ARG A 35 -6.06 -10.16 2.35
N VAL A 36 -7.38 -9.97 2.23
CA VAL A 36 -7.97 -8.64 2.11
C VAL A 36 -8.40 -8.18 3.50
N ASP A 37 -7.76 -7.14 4.01
CA ASP A 37 -8.19 -6.46 5.24
C ASP A 37 -9.32 -5.47 4.92
N LEU A 38 -10.38 -5.50 5.70
CA LEU A 38 -11.57 -4.67 5.54
C LEU A 38 -11.58 -3.45 6.47
N ARG A 39 -10.58 -3.30 7.36
CA ARG A 39 -10.47 -2.14 8.25
C ARG A 39 -10.19 -0.86 7.45
N GLY A 40 -10.95 0.19 7.73
CA GLY A 40 -10.93 1.42 6.93
C GLY A 40 -11.19 1.15 5.45
N TYR A 41 -10.37 1.69 4.55
CA TYR A 41 -10.49 1.35 3.12
C TYR A 41 -9.80 0.00 2.82
N PRO A 42 -10.45 -0.96 2.12
CA PRO A 42 -9.89 -2.30 1.97
C PRO A 42 -8.49 -2.37 1.33
N GLN A 43 -7.64 -3.26 1.85
CA GLN A 43 -6.25 -3.44 1.40
C GLN A 43 -5.89 -4.92 1.25
N VAL A 44 -4.98 -5.22 0.33
CA VAL A 44 -4.31 -6.53 0.29
C VAL A 44 -3.06 -6.48 1.16
N ILE A 45 -2.97 -7.38 2.12
CA ILE A 45 -1.91 -7.43 3.14
C ILE A 45 -1.37 -8.86 3.28
N MET A 46 -0.06 -8.98 3.48
CA MET A 46 0.61 -10.21 3.84
C MET A 46 0.99 -10.20 5.32
N PHE A 47 0.60 -11.24 6.03
CA PHE A 47 0.80 -11.42 7.47
C PHE A 47 1.72 -12.61 7.75
N ASN A 48 2.48 -12.52 8.83
CA ASN A 48 3.08 -13.64 9.55
C ASN A 48 2.19 -13.96 10.76
N GLY A 49 1.63 -15.16 10.82
CA GLY A 49 0.70 -15.53 11.87
C GLY A 49 -0.60 -14.71 11.82
N SER A 50 -1.11 -14.31 12.98
CA SER A 50 -2.44 -13.67 13.10
C SER A 50 -2.47 -12.17 12.81
N SER A 51 -1.36 -11.45 13.04
CA SER A 51 -1.38 -9.97 13.06
C SER A 51 -0.13 -9.28 12.56
N ASP A 52 1.01 -9.97 12.43
CA ASP A 52 2.27 -9.32 12.12
C ASP A 52 2.34 -9.03 10.62
N ILE A 53 2.26 -7.77 10.24
CA ILE A 53 2.28 -7.37 8.82
C ILE A 53 3.72 -7.43 8.30
N ILE A 54 3.95 -8.20 7.25
CA ILE A 54 5.26 -8.33 6.58
C ILE A 54 5.34 -7.36 5.41
N PHE A 55 4.30 -7.35 4.60
CA PHE A 55 4.21 -6.60 3.35
C PHE A 55 2.78 -6.12 3.14
N ARG A 56 2.65 -4.89 2.67
CA ARG A 56 1.35 -4.32 2.31
C ARG A 56 1.32 -4.01 0.82
N SER A 57 0.55 -4.79 0.05
CA SER A 57 0.22 -4.42 -1.34
C SER A 57 -0.65 -3.16 -1.37
N GLY A 58 -1.42 -2.92 -0.32
CA GLY A 58 -2.14 -1.67 -0.13
C GLY A 58 -3.51 -1.65 -0.81
N PRO A 59 -4.15 -0.47 -0.86
CA PRO A 59 -5.49 -0.34 -1.38
C PRO A 59 -5.51 -0.30 -2.91
N TRP A 60 -6.67 -0.58 -3.49
CA TRP A 60 -6.94 -0.40 -4.91
C TRP A 60 -7.12 1.08 -5.25
N ASN A 61 -6.37 1.58 -6.23
CA ASN A 61 -6.40 2.99 -6.63
C ASN A 61 -7.23 3.27 -7.91
N GLY A 62 -8.05 2.31 -8.35
CA GLY A 62 -8.76 2.40 -9.63
C GLY A 62 -8.06 1.71 -10.80
N GLN A 63 -6.73 1.50 -10.71
CA GLN A 63 -5.93 0.91 -11.77
C GLN A 63 -5.04 -0.27 -11.31
N SER A 64 -4.50 -0.19 -10.10
CA SER A 64 -3.57 -1.17 -9.54
C SER A 64 -3.61 -1.13 -8.00
N LEU A 65 -3.05 -2.14 -7.35
CA LEU A 65 -2.74 -2.06 -5.92
C LEU A 65 -1.60 -1.04 -5.69
N ALA A 66 -1.73 -0.16 -4.69
CA ALA A 66 -0.81 0.96 -4.50
C ALA A 66 0.66 0.58 -4.26
N GLY A 67 0.92 -0.63 -3.75
CA GLY A 67 2.25 -1.20 -3.49
C GLY A 67 2.88 -1.88 -4.69
N SER A 68 2.16 -2.05 -5.79
CA SER A 68 2.68 -2.53 -7.08
C SER A 68 2.09 -1.71 -8.22
N PRO A 69 2.36 -0.39 -8.25
CA PRO A 69 1.70 0.52 -9.16
C PRO A 69 2.23 0.37 -10.59
N GLY A 70 1.35 0.63 -11.56
CA GLY A 70 1.67 0.63 -12.98
C GLY A 70 0.76 -0.29 -13.79
N SER A 71 0.79 -0.13 -15.10
CA SER A 71 0.11 -1.03 -16.02
C SER A 71 1.01 -2.21 -16.40
N ASN A 72 0.45 -3.42 -16.39
CA ASN A 72 1.09 -4.60 -16.94
C ASN A 72 0.27 -5.04 -18.17
N SER A 73 0.85 -4.99 -19.37
CA SER A 73 0.15 -5.37 -20.60
C SER A 73 -0.21 -6.86 -20.65
N ALA A 74 0.44 -7.71 -19.85
CA ALA A 74 0.18 -9.14 -19.80
C ALA A 74 -0.84 -9.54 -18.70
N LEU A 75 -1.21 -8.61 -17.82
CA LEU A 75 -2.04 -8.90 -16.65
C LEU A 75 -3.06 -7.80 -16.38
N SER A 76 -4.33 -8.19 -16.31
CA SER A 76 -5.42 -7.35 -15.83
C SER A 76 -5.61 -7.54 -14.32
N GLN A 77 -5.73 -6.44 -13.59
CA GLN A 77 -6.07 -6.46 -12.17
C GLN A 77 -7.53 -6.03 -12.00
N ILE A 78 -8.27 -6.77 -11.19
CA ILE A 78 -9.68 -6.51 -10.90
C ILE A 78 -9.83 -6.39 -9.39
N PHE A 79 -10.50 -5.33 -8.97
CA PHE A 79 -10.87 -5.15 -7.57
C PHE A 79 -12.35 -4.82 -7.48
N VAL A 80 -13.09 -5.72 -6.84
CA VAL A 80 -14.52 -5.53 -6.57
C VAL A 80 -14.68 -5.12 -5.12
N PHE A 81 -15.42 -4.04 -4.90
CA PHE A 81 -15.77 -3.57 -3.57
C PHE A 81 -17.18 -3.01 -3.57
N ASN A 82 -18.14 -3.84 -3.15
CA ASN A 82 -19.55 -3.49 -3.03
C ASN A 82 -20.16 -4.14 -1.77
N GLU A 83 -21.48 -4.10 -1.64
CA GLU A 83 -22.20 -4.59 -0.47
C GLU A 83 -22.22 -6.12 -0.36
N LYS A 84 -21.90 -6.85 -1.43
CA LYS A 84 -21.95 -8.31 -1.50
C LYS A 84 -20.58 -8.96 -1.38
N GLU A 85 -19.56 -8.38 -2.03
CA GLU A 85 -18.23 -8.97 -2.06
C GLU A 85 -17.14 -7.89 -2.07
N VAL A 86 -15.99 -8.23 -1.48
CA VAL A 86 -14.77 -7.43 -1.51
C VAL A 86 -13.61 -8.32 -1.90
N TYR A 87 -13.12 -8.25 -3.12
CA TYR A 87 -12.04 -9.13 -3.55
C TYR A 87 -11.11 -8.49 -4.57
N TYR A 88 -9.88 -8.98 -4.54
CA TYR A 88 -8.87 -8.80 -5.57
C TYR A 88 -8.80 -10.06 -6.44
N GLU A 89 -8.66 -9.86 -7.73
CA GLU A 89 -8.44 -10.90 -8.73
C GLU A 89 -7.43 -10.38 -9.76
N TYR A 90 -6.66 -11.28 -10.34
CA TYR A 90 -5.88 -10.98 -11.52
C TYR A 90 -6.19 -11.95 -12.64
N GLN A 91 -6.11 -11.47 -13.87
CA GLN A 91 -6.29 -12.26 -15.08
C GLN A 91 -5.06 -12.12 -15.97
N ILE A 92 -4.50 -13.24 -16.40
CA ILE A 92 -3.45 -13.28 -17.41
C ILE A 92 -4.12 -13.16 -18.77
N LEU A 93 -3.70 -12.17 -19.56
CA LEU A 93 -4.34 -11.86 -20.85
C LEU A 93 -3.79 -12.71 -22.00
N ASP A 94 -2.55 -13.20 -21.87
CA ASP A 94 -1.94 -14.12 -22.82
C ASP A 94 -2.27 -15.57 -22.44
N SER A 95 -3.12 -16.21 -23.24
CA SER A 95 -3.55 -17.59 -23.04
C SER A 95 -2.42 -18.62 -23.17
N SER A 96 -1.26 -18.24 -23.71
CA SER A 96 -0.07 -19.10 -23.78
C SER A 96 0.70 -19.17 -22.45
N ILE A 97 0.32 -18.36 -21.46
CA ILE A 97 0.98 -18.24 -20.16
C ILE A 97 0.07 -18.82 -19.07
N PHE A 98 0.60 -19.79 -18.32
CA PHE A 98 0.01 -20.24 -17.08
C PHE A 98 0.87 -19.72 -15.91
N SER A 99 0.25 -19.09 -14.90
CA SER A 99 0.99 -18.59 -13.72
C SER A 99 0.28 -18.86 -12.40
N VAL A 100 1.10 -19.22 -11.40
CA VAL A 100 0.70 -19.51 -10.03
C VAL A 100 1.56 -18.67 -9.08
N LEU A 101 0.89 -17.82 -8.29
CA LEU A 101 1.51 -17.19 -7.13
C LEU A 101 1.59 -18.21 -5.99
N LYS A 102 2.81 -18.54 -5.55
CA LYS A 102 3.09 -19.40 -4.40
C LYS A 102 3.70 -18.59 -3.26
N LEU A 103 3.05 -18.63 -2.09
CA LEU A 103 3.63 -18.09 -0.87
C LEU A 103 4.65 -19.09 -0.33
N MET A 104 5.87 -18.62 -0.07
CA MET A 104 6.93 -19.44 0.51
C MET A 104 6.82 -19.43 2.04
N PRO A 105 7.16 -20.53 2.73
CA PRO A 105 7.20 -20.55 4.20
C PRO A 105 8.22 -19.56 4.77
N TYR A 106 9.29 -19.33 4.01
CA TYR A 106 10.37 -18.39 4.31
C TYR A 106 10.70 -17.58 3.05
N GLY A 107 10.78 -16.26 3.18
CA GLY A 107 11.18 -15.35 2.10
C GLY A 107 10.02 -14.87 1.22
N PRO A 108 10.34 -14.21 0.09
CA PRO A 108 9.35 -13.54 -0.75
C PRO A 108 8.44 -14.54 -1.47
N ALA A 109 7.25 -14.06 -1.86
CA ALA A 109 6.37 -14.82 -2.73
C ALA A 109 7.03 -15.08 -4.09
N GLN A 110 6.67 -16.21 -4.71
CA GLN A 110 7.19 -16.61 -6.01
C GLN A 110 6.06 -16.65 -7.03
N ASN A 111 6.30 -16.06 -8.20
CA ASN A 111 5.48 -16.28 -9.38
C ASN A 111 6.09 -17.43 -10.18
N LEU A 112 5.39 -18.54 -10.23
CA LEU A 112 5.73 -19.69 -11.06
C LEU A 112 4.98 -19.55 -12.37
N PHE A 113 5.67 -19.61 -13.51
CA PHE A 113 5.01 -19.52 -14.81
C PHE A 113 5.55 -20.54 -15.81
N TRP A 114 4.66 -20.91 -16.72
CA TRP A 114 4.88 -21.83 -17.82
C TRP A 114 4.42 -21.15 -19.10
N THR A 115 5.19 -21.32 -20.17
CA THR A 115 4.88 -20.80 -21.50
C THR A 115 4.80 -21.94 -22.50
N SER A 116 4.00 -21.77 -23.56
CA SER A 116 3.90 -22.77 -24.64
C SER A 116 5.26 -23.07 -25.31
N GLN A 117 6.19 -22.12 -25.26
CA GLN A 117 7.52 -22.23 -25.89
C GLN A 117 8.56 -22.93 -25.00
N SER A 118 8.35 -23.00 -23.69
CA SER A 118 9.33 -23.55 -22.74
C SER A 118 8.67 -24.63 -21.88
N ARG A 119 9.15 -25.87 -21.98
CA ARG A 119 8.69 -26.99 -21.14
C ARG A 119 9.07 -26.86 -19.67
N ASN A 120 9.99 -25.95 -19.34
CA ASN A 120 10.52 -25.78 -18.00
C ASN A 120 9.74 -24.72 -17.22
N ARG A 121 9.51 -25.00 -15.94
CA ARG A 121 8.96 -24.03 -14.98
C ARG A 121 9.96 -22.88 -14.81
N GLN A 122 9.51 -21.66 -15.06
CA GLN A 122 10.28 -20.47 -14.75
C GLN A 122 9.82 -19.90 -13.40
N VAL A 123 10.78 -19.43 -12.59
CA VAL A 123 10.53 -18.88 -11.26
C VAL A 123 10.97 -17.42 -11.26
N LEU A 124 10.01 -16.51 -11.12
CA LEU A 124 10.28 -15.11 -10.84
C LEU A 124 10.02 -14.88 -9.36
N SER A 125 11.10 -14.69 -8.59
CA SER A 125 10.99 -14.15 -7.25
C SER A 125 10.56 -12.70 -7.34
N THR A 126 9.57 -12.28 -6.54
CA THR A 126 9.30 -10.85 -6.40
C THR A 126 10.52 -10.20 -5.76
N SER A 127 11.21 -9.33 -6.50
CA SER A 127 12.34 -8.56 -5.97
C SER A 127 11.87 -7.76 -4.77
N SER A 128 12.38 -8.06 -3.58
CA SER A 128 12.05 -7.33 -2.35
C SER A 128 13.17 -6.34 -2.05
N ASP A 129 12.93 -5.06 -2.33
CA ASP A 129 13.70 -3.98 -1.71
C ASP A 129 13.17 -3.71 -0.29
N GLU A 130 13.99 -3.09 0.56
CA GLU A 130 13.69 -2.87 1.96
C GLU A 130 12.48 -1.94 2.17
N CYS A 131 12.19 -1.03 1.23
CA CYS A 131 10.98 -0.20 1.27
C CYS A 131 9.68 -0.98 1.01
N GLN A 132 9.76 -2.28 0.70
CA GLN A 132 8.59 -3.17 0.68
C GLN A 132 8.26 -3.69 2.08
N ILE A 133 9.24 -3.79 2.96
CA ILE A 133 9.02 -4.24 4.34
C ILE A 133 8.08 -3.24 5.01
N TYR A 134 6.99 -3.78 5.59
CA TYR A 134 5.97 -2.95 6.19
C TYR A 134 6.56 -2.04 7.28
N ALA A 135 6.26 -0.75 7.17
CA ALA A 135 6.66 0.27 8.15
C ALA A 135 8.18 0.38 8.39
N PHE A 136 9.00 0.03 7.38
CA PHE A 136 10.47 0.13 7.46
C PHE A 136 10.98 1.49 7.98
N CYS A 137 10.39 2.60 7.52
CA CYS A 137 10.77 3.96 7.95
C CYS A 137 10.06 4.49 9.21
N GLY A 138 9.19 3.69 9.84
CA GLY A 138 8.34 4.15 10.93
C GLY A 138 7.23 5.11 10.50
N ALA A 139 6.62 5.79 11.48
CA ALA A 139 5.51 6.71 11.25
C ALA A 139 5.94 8.05 10.63
N ASN A 140 5.06 8.67 9.84
CA ASN A 140 5.18 10.03 9.29
C ASN A 140 6.47 10.28 8.49
N SER A 141 6.98 9.23 7.86
CA SER A 141 8.16 9.22 7.02
C SER A 141 7.85 8.56 5.68
N VAL A 142 8.71 8.79 4.69
CA VAL A 142 8.58 8.24 3.34
C VAL A 142 9.84 7.44 3.03
N CYS A 143 9.65 6.18 2.62
CA CYS A 143 10.73 5.33 2.13
C CYS A 143 10.97 5.57 0.64
N SER A 144 12.23 5.62 0.23
CA SER A 144 12.63 5.66 -1.19
C SER A 144 13.87 4.82 -1.39
N ILE A 145 14.08 4.34 -2.62
CA ILE A 145 15.31 3.64 -3.00
C ILE A 145 16.18 4.61 -3.79
N ASP A 146 17.44 4.75 -3.39
CA ASP A 146 18.41 5.62 -4.06
C ASP A 146 18.99 4.99 -5.34
N GLY A 147 19.87 5.71 -6.04
CA GLY A 147 20.49 5.23 -7.28
C GLY A 147 21.43 4.02 -7.10
N ASN A 148 21.82 3.70 -5.86
CA ASN A 148 22.67 2.57 -5.51
C ASN A 148 21.87 1.40 -4.92
N ASN A 149 20.54 1.44 -5.00
CA ASN A 149 19.64 0.44 -4.45
C ASN A 149 19.68 0.34 -2.91
N HIS A 150 19.97 1.44 -2.22
CA HIS A 150 19.85 1.52 -0.76
C HIS A 150 18.55 2.21 -0.35
N PRO A 151 17.89 1.75 0.72
CA PRO A 151 16.74 2.44 1.25
C PRO A 151 17.14 3.74 1.93
N ASN A 152 16.33 4.77 1.76
CA ASN A 152 16.43 6.04 2.45
C ASN A 152 15.07 6.42 3.03
N CYS A 153 15.06 6.80 4.30
CA CYS A 153 13.88 7.25 5.01
C CYS A 153 13.97 8.75 5.29
N GLU A 154 12.93 9.48 4.90
CA GLU A 154 12.83 10.92 5.12
C GLU A 154 11.56 11.26 5.90
N CYS A 155 11.68 12.09 6.92
CA CYS A 155 10.50 12.65 7.58
C CYS A 155 9.71 13.51 6.60
N MET A 156 8.38 13.43 6.68
CA MET A 156 7.52 14.35 5.94
C MET A 156 7.74 15.80 6.40
N LYS A 157 7.45 16.79 5.53
CA LYS A 157 7.60 18.21 5.84
C LYS A 157 6.71 18.58 7.04
N GLY A 158 7.26 19.38 7.94
CA GLY A 158 6.64 19.67 9.24
C GLY A 158 6.81 18.59 10.32
N TYR A 159 7.50 17.49 10.03
CA TYR A 159 7.87 16.44 10.99
C TYR A 159 9.38 16.42 11.24
N VAL A 160 9.79 15.87 12.38
CA VAL A 160 11.20 15.64 12.78
C VAL A 160 11.36 14.22 13.31
N PRO A 161 12.57 13.63 13.23
CA PRO A 161 12.82 12.33 13.84
C PRO A 161 12.43 12.32 15.30
N LYS A 162 11.80 11.23 15.77
CA LYS A 162 11.48 11.07 17.19
C LYS A 162 12.76 11.01 18.03
N PHE A 163 13.79 10.35 17.52
CA PHE A 163 15.12 10.24 18.12
C PHE A 163 16.19 10.54 17.06
N SER A 164 16.79 11.73 17.13
CA SER A 164 17.74 12.19 16.10
C SER A 164 19.01 11.34 16.02
N GLU A 165 19.50 10.84 17.16
CA GLU A 165 20.71 10.01 17.21
C GLU A 165 20.52 8.68 16.49
N GLU A 166 19.43 7.97 16.79
CA GLU A 166 19.03 6.74 16.09
C GLU A 166 18.82 6.97 14.59
N TRP A 167 18.13 8.06 14.23
CA TRP A 167 17.85 8.41 12.84
C TRP A 167 19.12 8.62 12.02
N ASN A 168 20.12 9.30 12.60
CA ASN A 168 21.42 9.54 11.96
C ASN A 168 22.25 8.26 11.79
N LEU A 169 21.94 7.22 12.57
CA LEU A 169 22.52 5.88 12.46
C LEU A 169 21.68 4.93 11.58
N ALA A 170 20.71 5.46 10.82
CA ALA A 170 19.77 4.72 9.98
C ALA A 170 18.81 3.77 10.74
N PHE A 171 18.59 4.00 12.03
CA PHE A 171 17.52 3.34 12.80
C PHE A 171 16.21 4.14 12.67
N TRP A 172 15.43 3.84 11.63
CA TRP A 172 14.25 4.63 11.26
C TRP A 172 12.93 4.16 11.86
N SER A 173 12.88 2.99 12.50
CA SER A 173 11.64 2.34 12.97
C SER A 173 10.79 3.21 13.93
N ASN A 174 11.44 4.10 14.69
CA ASN A 174 10.77 5.04 15.59
C ASN A 174 10.04 6.19 14.87
N GLY A 175 10.31 6.38 13.57
CA GLY A 175 9.64 7.35 12.72
C GLY A 175 9.83 8.80 13.14
N CYS A 176 8.87 9.62 12.73
CA CYS A 176 8.88 11.06 12.88
C CYS A 176 7.65 11.56 13.65
N ILE A 177 7.84 12.62 14.41
CA ILE A 177 6.81 13.32 15.16
C ILE A 177 6.60 14.72 14.60
N ARG A 178 5.37 15.22 14.74
CA ARG A 178 4.99 16.54 14.21
C ARG A 178 5.66 17.64 15.05
N ARG A 179 6.21 18.66 14.40
CA ARG A 179 6.82 19.83 15.09
C ARG A 179 5.81 20.68 15.84
N LYS A 180 4.62 20.84 15.27
CA LYS A 180 3.54 21.70 15.77
C LYS A 180 2.21 20.97 15.72
N LYS A 181 1.33 21.24 16.69
CA LYS A 181 -0.04 20.70 16.68
C LYS A 181 -0.81 21.18 15.43
N PRO A 182 -1.76 20.39 14.90
CA PRO A 182 -2.60 20.81 13.80
C PRO A 182 -3.38 22.09 14.12
N SER A 183 -3.50 22.98 13.15
CA SER A 183 -4.26 24.23 13.23
C SER A 183 -5.29 24.32 12.10
N TYR A 184 -6.34 25.13 12.29
CA TYR A 184 -7.31 25.47 11.23
C TYR A 184 -6.68 26.27 10.09
N THR A 185 -5.56 26.93 10.36
CA THR A 185 -4.78 27.66 9.36
C THR A 185 -3.86 26.75 8.54
N ASP A 186 -3.76 25.47 8.89
CA ASP A 186 -2.92 24.52 8.14
C ASP A 186 -3.35 24.41 6.68
N GLY A 187 -2.39 24.06 5.84
CA GLY A 187 -2.67 23.66 4.47
C GLY A 187 -2.20 22.23 4.21
N PHE A 188 -2.07 21.91 2.93
CA PHE A 188 -1.72 20.58 2.49
C PHE A 188 -0.59 20.64 1.47
N LEU A 189 0.47 19.87 1.73
CA LEU A 189 1.57 19.66 0.81
C LEU A 189 1.31 18.39 -0.01
N LYS A 190 1.50 18.51 -1.32
CA LYS A 190 1.30 17.42 -2.28
C LYS A 190 2.56 16.56 -2.39
N TYR A 191 2.43 15.28 -2.07
CA TYR A 191 3.41 14.23 -2.34
C TYR A 191 2.98 13.44 -3.56
N THR A 192 3.80 13.38 -4.60
CA THR A 192 3.50 12.69 -5.86
C THR A 192 4.19 11.33 -5.92
N LEU A 193 3.64 10.41 -6.73
CA LEU A 193 4.21 9.09 -6.99
C LEU A 193 4.44 8.27 -5.71
N VAL A 194 3.50 8.30 -4.78
CA VAL A 194 3.62 7.55 -3.52
C VAL A 194 2.69 6.34 -3.49
N LYS A 195 3.15 5.29 -2.79
CA LYS A 195 2.30 4.30 -2.14
C LYS A 195 1.59 5.00 -0.99
N VAL A 196 0.28 5.18 -1.10
CA VAL A 196 -0.51 5.82 -0.03
C VAL A 196 -0.40 5.02 1.28
N PRO A 197 -0.51 5.67 2.46
CA PRO A 197 -0.29 5.01 3.75
C PRO A 197 -1.24 3.84 4.01
N ASP A 198 -0.93 3.05 5.05
CA ASP A 198 -1.84 2.05 5.60
C ASP A 198 -3.24 2.66 5.85
N THR A 199 -4.30 1.97 5.40
CA THR A 199 -5.69 2.47 5.47
C THR A 199 -6.53 1.80 6.54
N SER A 200 -5.94 0.95 7.39
CA SER A 200 -6.63 0.24 8.48
C SER A 200 -7.33 1.20 9.46
N SER A 201 -6.84 2.43 9.59
CA SER A 201 -7.43 3.49 10.43
C SER A 201 -7.89 4.71 9.61
N SER A 202 -8.17 4.53 8.32
CA SER A 202 -8.67 5.60 7.47
C SER A 202 -10.19 5.69 7.44
N TRP A 203 -10.70 6.84 7.03
CA TRP A 203 -12.09 7.01 6.59
C TRP A 203 -12.12 7.22 5.08
N PHE A 204 -13.17 6.76 4.41
CA PHE A 204 -13.30 6.91 2.97
C PHE A 204 -14.74 7.20 2.52
N SER A 205 -14.88 7.84 1.37
CA SER A 205 -16.14 8.06 0.67
C SER A 205 -15.95 8.03 -0.83
N LYS A 206 -16.73 7.20 -1.53
CA LYS A 206 -16.74 7.16 -3.00
C LYS A 206 -17.48 8.35 -3.63
N LYS A 207 -18.26 9.10 -2.83
CA LYS A 207 -19.12 10.19 -3.30
C LYS A 207 -18.43 11.55 -3.31
N LEU A 208 -17.53 11.78 -2.35
CA LEU A 208 -16.86 13.06 -2.22
C LEU A 208 -15.81 13.25 -3.30
N ASN A 209 -15.68 14.46 -3.80
CA ASN A 209 -14.56 14.87 -4.64
C ASN A 209 -13.35 15.32 -3.79
N LEU A 210 -12.24 15.61 -4.45
CA LEU A 210 -10.97 15.95 -3.80
C LEU A 210 -11.04 17.24 -2.95
N GLU A 211 -11.83 18.25 -3.37
CA GLU A 211 -11.94 19.52 -2.64
C GLU A 211 -12.84 19.39 -1.41
N GLU A 212 -13.92 18.60 -1.51
CA GLU A 212 -14.72 18.21 -0.36
C GLU A 212 -13.92 17.36 0.63
N CYS A 213 -13.01 16.52 0.12
CA CYS A 213 -12.08 15.73 0.92
C CYS A 213 -11.12 16.62 1.71
N ARG A 214 -10.51 17.61 1.03
CA ARG A 214 -9.67 18.65 1.63
C ARG A 214 -10.42 19.38 2.75
N SER A 215 -11.62 19.86 2.47
CA SER A 215 -12.45 20.61 3.42
C SER A 215 -12.87 19.76 4.62
N SER A 216 -13.14 18.47 4.42
CA SER A 216 -13.49 17.54 5.50
C SER A 216 -12.28 17.23 6.39
N CYS A 217 -11.10 17.04 5.80
CA CYS A 217 -9.87 16.87 6.54
C CYS A 217 -9.50 18.12 7.34
N LEU A 218 -9.58 19.31 6.75
CA LEU A 218 -9.19 20.56 7.43
C LEU A 218 -10.04 20.84 8.68
N ARG A 219 -11.35 20.55 8.60
CA ARG A 219 -12.31 20.69 9.72
C ARG A 219 -12.08 19.68 10.85
N ASN A 220 -11.43 18.55 10.58
CA ASN A 220 -11.13 17.53 11.57
C ASN A 220 -9.73 17.73 12.15
N GLY A 221 -9.63 18.03 13.45
CA GLY A 221 -8.34 18.29 14.11
C GLY A 221 -7.37 17.09 14.14
N SER A 222 -7.88 15.86 14.01
CA SER A 222 -7.07 14.64 13.97
C SER A 222 -6.63 14.26 12.57
N CYS A 223 -7.21 14.88 11.53
CA CYS A 223 -6.84 14.56 10.15
C CYS A 223 -5.41 15.03 9.84
N VAL A 224 -4.62 14.14 9.24
CA VAL A 224 -3.23 14.40 8.87
C VAL A 224 -2.93 14.25 7.39
N ALA A 225 -3.77 13.56 6.61
CA ALA A 225 -3.65 13.55 5.16
C ALA A 225 -4.96 13.15 4.47
N TYR A 226 -5.07 13.45 3.18
CA TYR A 226 -6.11 12.93 2.32
C TYR A 226 -5.61 12.60 0.90
N ALA A 227 -6.39 11.84 0.15
CA ALA A 227 -6.13 11.51 -1.25
C ALA A 227 -7.43 11.11 -1.98
N ASN A 228 -7.38 11.02 -3.31
CA ASN A 228 -8.44 10.33 -4.07
C ASN A 228 -8.45 8.82 -3.76
N ILE A 229 -9.56 8.15 -3.98
CA ILE A 229 -9.61 6.67 -3.94
C ILE A 229 -9.28 6.10 -5.32
N ASP A 230 -9.81 6.72 -6.37
CA ASP A 230 -9.60 6.32 -7.75
C ASP A 230 -8.81 7.41 -8.47
N ILE A 231 -7.71 7.06 -9.13
CA ILE A 231 -6.84 8.03 -9.83
C ILE A 231 -7.21 8.23 -11.31
N ARG A 232 -8.15 7.44 -11.84
CA ARG A 232 -8.55 7.53 -13.25
C ARG A 232 -9.32 8.82 -13.52
N ASN A 233 -9.28 9.28 -14.76
CA ASN A 233 -10.10 10.41 -15.26
C ASN A 233 -10.00 11.70 -14.41
N GLY A 234 -8.80 12.04 -13.93
CA GLY A 234 -8.59 13.23 -13.09
C GLY A 234 -8.82 13.01 -11.59
N GLY A 235 -9.26 11.82 -11.21
CA GLY A 235 -9.36 11.37 -9.83
C GLY A 235 -10.73 11.58 -9.19
N SER A 236 -11.15 10.63 -8.35
CA SER A 236 -12.42 10.67 -7.64
C SER A 236 -12.39 9.92 -6.30
N GLY A 237 -13.42 10.17 -5.49
CA GLY A 237 -13.51 9.63 -4.14
C GLY A 237 -12.58 10.37 -3.17
N CYS A 238 -12.72 10.03 -1.90
CA CYS A 238 -12.02 10.67 -0.81
C CYS A 238 -11.53 9.62 0.18
N LEU A 239 -10.24 9.65 0.50
CA LEU A 239 -9.60 8.83 1.50
C LEU A 239 -8.89 9.75 2.48
N ILE A 240 -9.18 9.59 3.78
CA ILE A 240 -8.70 10.47 4.85
C ILE A 240 -7.99 9.64 5.91
N TRP A 241 -6.81 10.09 6.32
CA TRP A 241 -6.03 9.49 7.40
C TRP A 241 -6.01 10.36 8.65
N PHE A 242 -5.98 9.70 9.80
CA PHE A 242 -5.94 10.35 11.12
C PHE A 242 -4.67 9.97 11.87
N ASN A 243 -4.20 10.90 12.72
CA ASN A 243 -3.04 10.73 13.60
C ASN A 243 -1.72 10.50 12.85
N ASN A 244 -1.34 9.24 12.56
CA ASN A 244 -0.05 8.88 12.00
C ASN A 244 -0.20 8.25 10.61
N LEU A 245 0.72 8.58 9.72
CA LEU A 245 0.84 7.98 8.40
C LEU A 245 1.87 6.85 8.46
N MET A 246 1.45 5.62 8.16
CA MET A 246 2.32 4.44 8.22
C MET A 246 2.60 3.90 6.82
N ASP A 247 3.81 3.35 6.64
CA ASP A 247 4.16 2.55 5.47
C ASP A 247 4.01 3.30 4.13
N VAL A 248 4.50 4.54 4.08
CA VAL A 248 4.51 5.37 2.87
C VAL A 248 5.82 5.14 2.12
N ARG A 249 5.71 4.96 0.81
CA ARG A 249 6.86 4.78 -0.09
C ARG A 249 6.74 5.72 -1.27
N LYS A 250 7.87 6.28 -1.72
CA LYS A 250 8.00 7.03 -2.97
C LYS A 250 8.54 6.11 -4.06
N PHE A 251 7.96 6.22 -5.23
CA PHE A 251 8.40 5.54 -6.44
C PHE A 251 9.01 6.53 -7.43
N SER A 252 9.72 6.01 -8.43
CA SER A 252 10.36 6.81 -9.49
C SER A 252 9.43 7.18 -10.64
N LYS A 253 8.39 6.37 -10.92
CA LYS A 253 7.54 6.53 -12.12
C LYS A 253 6.03 6.46 -11.87
N TRP A 254 5.58 5.47 -11.11
CA TRP A 254 4.16 5.20 -10.88
C TRP A 254 3.78 5.51 -9.43
N GLY A 255 2.49 5.65 -9.14
CA GLY A 255 2.01 5.87 -7.79
C GLY A 255 0.84 6.85 -7.80
N GLN A 256 0.53 7.39 -6.63
CA GLN A 256 -0.61 8.27 -6.44
C GLN A 256 -0.21 9.52 -5.65
N ASP A 257 -0.98 10.59 -5.83
CA ASP A 257 -0.85 11.80 -5.03
C ASP A 257 -1.43 11.64 -3.62
N LEU A 258 -0.69 12.12 -2.61
CA LEU A 258 -1.08 12.20 -1.21
C LEU A 258 -0.94 13.65 -0.72
N TYR A 259 -1.98 14.18 -0.09
CA TYR A 259 -2.00 15.55 0.42
C TYR A 259 -1.82 15.53 1.94
N VAL A 260 -0.62 15.86 2.41
CA VAL A 260 -0.26 15.80 3.84
C VAL A 260 -0.48 17.16 4.49
N ARG A 261 -1.18 17.18 5.62
CA ARG A 261 -1.49 18.39 6.37
C ARG A 261 -0.24 18.95 7.03
N VAL A 262 0.11 20.19 6.70
CA VAL A 262 1.31 20.89 7.20
C VAL A 262 0.98 22.31 7.65
N PRO A 263 1.75 22.89 8.59
CA PRO A 263 1.57 24.29 8.96
C PRO A 263 1.91 25.23 7.79
N PRO A 264 1.37 26.47 7.76
CA PRO A 264 1.61 27.43 6.68
C PRO A 264 3.08 27.67 6.35
N SER A 265 3.96 27.62 7.36
CA SER A 265 5.40 27.82 7.20
C SER A 265 6.08 26.79 6.30
N GLU A 266 5.47 25.62 6.10
CA GLU A 266 6.02 24.52 5.29
C GLU A 266 5.45 24.51 3.87
N LEU A 267 4.44 25.33 3.57
CA LEU A 267 3.80 25.34 2.25
C LEU A 267 4.66 26.04 1.20
N GLY A 268 5.55 26.95 1.60
CA GLY A 268 6.33 27.80 0.69
C GLY A 268 5.43 28.69 -0.18
N THR A 269 5.91 29.85 -0.60
CA THR A 269 5.28 30.58 -1.69
C THR A 269 5.43 29.72 -2.95
N GLN A 270 4.33 29.14 -3.44
CA GLN A 270 4.28 28.66 -4.82
C GLN A 270 4.60 29.85 -5.72
N LEU A 271 5.85 29.94 -6.19
CA LEU A 271 6.29 30.82 -7.27
C LEU A 271 6.44 29.97 -8.52
#